data_AF-A0A915L5M9-F1
#
_entry.id   AF-A0A915L5M9-F1
#
_cell.length_a   1.000
_cell.length_b   1.000
_cell.length_c   1.000
_cell.angle_alpha   90.00
_cell.angle_beta   90.00
_cell.angle_gamma   90.00
#
_symmetry.space_group_name_H-M   'P 1'
#
loop_
_entity.id
_entity.type
_entity.pdbx_description
1 polymer ?
#
loop_
_entity_poly.entity_id
_entity_poly.type
_entity_poly.pdbx_seq_one_letter_code
_entity_poly.pdbx_strand_id
1 'polypeptide(L)'
;MGRDYVIFERNSVPGSFFEKYPRHRKLISINKRYTGRKNREFNLRHDWNSLLTDDFSILFTNYSKEYFPQADCLLKYLKDFSEKFKLKVKFNTKISDIAYNKNVANERCRFTMKDQMERSICCRVLCC
;
A
#
# COMPACT_ATOMS: atom_id res chain seq x y z
N MET A 1 -5.75 20.31 0.22
CA MET A 1 -6.63 19.73 1.26
C MET A 1 -6.54 18.21 1.16
N GLY A 2 -6.26 17.51 2.27
CA GLY A 2 -6.19 16.05 2.29
C GLY A 2 -7.58 15.42 2.40
N ARG A 3 -7.78 14.24 1.80
CA ARG A 3 -8.98 13.43 2.05
C ARG A 3 -8.82 12.73 3.41
N ASP A 4 -9.90 12.65 4.20
CA ASP A 4 -9.92 11.74 5.33
C ASP A 4 -10.08 10.30 4.82
N TYR A 5 -9.23 9.40 5.31
CA TYR A 5 -9.14 8.03 4.81
C TYR A 5 -8.78 7.06 5.94
N VAL A 6 -9.07 5.78 5.69
CA VAL A 6 -8.60 4.64 6.47
C VAL A 6 -8.32 3.49 5.52
N ILE A 7 -7.24 2.76 5.77
CA ILE A 7 -6.88 1.52 5.07
C ILE A 7 -7.22 0.37 6.00
N PHE A 8 -7.87 -0.68 5.48
CA PHE A 8 -8.13 -1.90 6.22
C PHE A 8 -7.22 -3.02 5.69
N GLU A 9 -6.47 -3.64 6.58
CA GLU A 9 -5.59 -4.78 6.28
C GLU A 9 -6.01 -5.96 7.14
N ARG A 10 -6.26 -7.10 6.50
CA ARG A 10 -6.76 -8.31 7.16
C ARG A 10 -5.74 -8.93 8.11
N ASN A 11 -4.44 -8.75 7.84
CA ASN A 11 -3.36 -9.32 8.63
C ASN A 11 -2.71 -8.26 9.55
N SER A 12 -1.68 -8.66 10.30
CA SER A 12 -1.04 -7.81 11.32
C SER A 12 0.06 -6.89 10.78
N VAL A 13 0.43 -7.02 9.50
CA VAL A 13 1.55 -6.28 8.89
C VAL A 13 1.18 -5.77 7.48
N PRO A 14 1.74 -4.64 7.04
CA PRO A 14 1.55 -4.17 5.68
C PRO A 14 2.24 -5.10 4.68
N GLY A 15 1.63 -5.29 3.52
CA GLY A 15 2.21 -6.14 2.48
C GLY A 15 2.28 -7.62 2.84
N SER A 16 1.45 -8.09 3.79
CA SER A 16 1.41 -9.48 4.30
C SER A 16 1.40 -10.58 3.22
N PHE A 17 0.89 -10.28 2.02
CA PHE A 17 1.03 -11.16 0.84
C PHE A 17 2.49 -11.62 0.62
N PHE A 18 3.44 -10.70 0.82
CA PHE A 18 4.86 -10.94 0.61
C PHE A 18 5.54 -11.73 1.73
N GLU A 19 4.85 -12.04 2.84
CA GLU A 19 5.37 -12.97 3.86
C GLU A 19 5.47 -14.39 3.30
N LYS A 20 4.54 -14.76 2.40
CA LYS A 20 4.48 -16.10 1.80
C LYS A 20 4.89 -16.13 0.34
N TYR A 21 4.53 -15.11 -0.43
CA TYR A 21 4.75 -15.08 -1.87
C TYR A 21 5.73 -13.98 -2.28
N PRO A 22 6.39 -14.10 -3.44
CA PRO A 22 6.50 -15.30 -4.27
C PRO A 22 7.24 -16.43 -3.52
N ARG A 23 6.95 -17.69 -3.86
CA ARG A 23 7.54 -18.86 -3.16
C ARG A 23 9.07 -18.89 -3.26
N HIS A 24 9.61 -18.47 -4.41
CA HIS A 24 11.05 -18.36 -4.64
C HIS A 24 11.68 -17.09 -4.03
N ARG A 25 10.92 -16.32 -3.24
CA ARG A 25 11.32 -15.13 -2.46
C ARG A 25 11.95 -13.98 -3.26
N LYS A 26 11.90 -14.01 -4.59
CA LYS A 26 12.48 -12.97 -5.45
C LYS A 26 11.38 -12.21 -6.19
N LEU A 27 11.43 -10.89 -6.19
CA LEU A 27 10.51 -10.06 -6.96
C LEU A 27 10.87 -10.09 -8.44
N ILE A 28 9.85 -10.05 -9.29
CA ILE A 28 10.00 -9.91 -10.75
C ILE A 28 10.05 -8.44 -11.20
N SER A 29 9.76 -7.51 -10.29
CA SER A 29 9.90 -6.07 -10.51
C SER A 29 11.37 -5.66 -10.44
N ILE A 30 11.82 -4.92 -11.46
CA ILE A 30 13.21 -4.47 -11.51
C ILE A 30 13.45 -3.32 -10.54
N ASN A 31 14.65 -3.29 -9.98
CA ASN A 31 15.14 -2.22 -9.12
C ASN A 31 16.32 -1.52 -9.81
N LYS A 32 16.01 -0.63 -10.76
CA LYS A 32 17.03 0.05 -11.58
C LYS A 32 17.56 1.31 -10.87
N ARG A 33 18.63 1.13 -10.10
CA ARG A 33 19.29 2.21 -9.33
C ARG A 33 20.03 3.23 -10.17
N TYR A 34 20.55 2.82 -11.33
CA TYR A 34 21.36 3.66 -12.20
C TYR A 34 20.68 3.81 -13.57
N THR A 35 20.09 4.97 -13.80
CA THR A 35 19.42 5.34 -15.05
C THR A 35 20.29 6.21 -15.97
N GLY A 36 21.42 6.72 -15.44
CA GLY A 36 22.24 7.73 -16.12
C GLY A 36 21.60 9.12 -16.15
N ARG A 37 20.47 9.34 -15.44
CA ARG A 37 19.77 10.63 -15.39
C ARG A 37 19.82 11.22 -13.98
N LYS A 38 20.01 12.55 -13.91
CA LYS A 38 19.98 13.33 -12.66
C LYS A 38 18.54 13.61 -12.16
N ASN A 39 17.54 13.55 -13.03
CA ASN A 39 16.14 13.83 -12.69
C ASN A 39 15.56 12.68 -11.85
N ARG A 40 15.09 13.00 -10.64
CA ARG A 40 14.59 12.00 -9.68
C ARG A 40 13.24 11.39 -10.08
N GLU A 41 12.34 12.18 -10.63
CA GLU A 41 11.03 11.71 -11.10
C GLU A 41 11.19 10.73 -12.28
N PHE A 42 12.11 11.03 -13.19
CA PHE A 42 12.48 10.10 -14.26
C PHE A 42 13.01 8.78 -13.66
N ASN A 43 13.82 8.86 -12.61
CA ASN A 43 14.38 7.67 -11.97
C ASN A 43 13.30 6.82 -11.28
N LEU A 44 12.26 7.43 -10.70
CA LEU A 44 11.13 6.70 -10.13
C LEU A 44 10.37 5.87 -11.17
N ARG A 45 10.33 6.28 -12.45
CA ARG A 45 9.70 5.46 -13.51
C ARG A 45 10.42 4.14 -13.78
N HIS A 46 11.68 4.04 -13.34
CA HIS A 46 12.53 2.86 -13.48
C HIS A 46 12.75 2.11 -12.17
N ASP A 47 12.31 2.69 -11.04
CA ASP A 47 12.17 2.02 -9.76
C ASP A 47 10.73 1.49 -9.65
N TRP A 48 10.53 0.21 -9.93
CA TRP A 48 9.20 -0.38 -9.94
C TRP A 48 8.69 -0.82 -8.56
N ASN A 49 9.40 -0.46 -7.48
CA ASN A 49 9.06 -0.89 -6.13
C ASN A 49 8.79 0.27 -5.17
N SER A 50 9.36 1.46 -5.41
CA SER A 50 9.07 2.63 -4.57
C SER A 50 7.63 3.12 -4.74
N LEU A 51 6.96 3.33 -3.60
CA LEU A 51 5.72 4.12 -3.55
C LEU A 51 6.02 5.59 -3.83
N LEU A 52 5.07 6.27 -4.47
CA LEU A 52 5.20 7.69 -4.79
C LEU A 52 5.19 8.54 -3.51
N THR A 53 6.18 9.41 -3.39
CA THR A 53 6.35 10.33 -2.27
C THR A 53 7.24 11.49 -2.68
N ASP A 54 7.04 12.65 -2.05
CA ASP A 54 7.93 13.80 -2.18
C ASP A 54 9.18 13.65 -1.28
N ASP A 55 9.17 12.72 -0.32
CA ASP A 55 10.32 12.40 0.51
C ASP A 55 11.13 11.23 -0.04
N PHE A 56 12.10 11.57 -0.88
CA PHE A 56 13.00 10.63 -1.51
C PHE A 56 14.08 10.03 -0.58
N SER A 57 14.03 10.27 0.74
CA SER A 57 14.89 9.53 1.68
C SER A 57 14.42 8.09 1.88
N ILE A 58 13.15 7.79 1.58
CA ILE A 58 12.55 6.45 1.72
C ILE A 58 12.19 5.84 0.35
N LEU A 59 13.22 5.58 -0.45
CA LEU A 59 13.09 4.84 -1.70
C LEU A 59 13.43 3.37 -1.49
N PHE A 60 12.72 2.47 -2.19
CA PHE A 60 13.00 1.04 -2.19
C PHE A 60 14.43 0.73 -2.65
N THR A 61 15.01 1.54 -3.53
CA THR A 61 16.42 1.45 -3.96
C THR A 61 17.45 1.53 -2.81
N ASN A 62 17.05 1.99 -1.62
CA ASN A 62 17.86 1.99 -0.40
C ASN A 62 17.77 0.66 0.37
N TYR A 63 16.77 -0.18 0.10
CA TYR A 63 16.50 -1.45 0.78
C TYR A 63 17.12 -2.65 0.08
N SER A 64 17.39 -2.56 -1.22
CA SER A 64 18.10 -3.58 -1.97
C SER A 64 18.96 -2.99 -3.08
N LYS A 65 20.11 -3.62 -3.33
CA LYS A 65 20.99 -3.34 -4.48
C LYS A 65 20.80 -4.34 -5.63
N GLU A 66 20.02 -5.41 -5.41
CA GLU A 66 19.77 -6.43 -6.41
C GLU A 66 18.86 -5.90 -7.51
N TYR A 67 19.11 -6.32 -8.75
CA TYR A 67 18.26 -5.96 -9.89
C TYR A 67 16.85 -6.55 -9.75
N PHE A 68 16.74 -7.73 -9.15
CA PHE A 68 15.50 -8.41 -8.80
C PHE A 68 15.54 -8.72 -7.29
N PRO A 69 14.95 -7.84 -6.47
CA PRO A 69 15.10 -7.87 -5.01
C PRO A 69 14.48 -9.10 -4.34
N GLN A 70 14.91 -9.41 -3.12
CA GLN A 70 14.18 -10.33 -2.24
C GLN A 70 12.85 -9.70 -1.79
N ALA A 71 11.81 -10.51 -1.63
CA ALA A 71 10.48 -10.09 -1.20
C ALA A 71 10.49 -9.49 0.23
N ASP A 72 11.40 -9.98 1.08
CA ASP A 72 11.62 -9.49 2.44
C ASP A 72 12.05 -8.01 2.48
N CYS A 73 12.77 -7.53 1.45
CA CYS A 73 13.08 -6.11 1.32
C CYS A 73 11.80 -5.26 1.16
N LEU A 74 10.79 -5.78 0.47
CA LEU A 74 9.51 -5.08 0.26
C LEU A 74 8.65 -5.07 1.51
N LEU A 75 8.63 -6.15 2.28
CA LEU A 75 8.00 -6.16 3.60
C LEU A 75 8.59 -5.08 4.51
N LYS A 76 9.92 -5.04 4.61
CA LYS A 76 10.61 -4.03 5.42
C LYS A 76 10.32 -2.62 4.92
N TYR A 77 10.40 -2.40 3.61
CA TYR A 77 10.09 -1.11 2.99
C TYR A 77 8.67 -0.63 3.30
N LEU A 78 7.66 -1.48 3.10
CA LEU A 78 6.26 -1.12 3.33
C LEU A 78 5.98 -0.82 4.82
N LYS A 79 6.62 -1.57 5.71
CA LYS A 79 6.55 -1.30 7.16
C LYS A 79 7.12 0.08 7.48
N ASP A 80 8.37 0.35 7.11
CA ASP A 80 9.03 1.62 7.39
C ASP A 80 8.27 2.80 6.74
N PHE A 81 7.72 2.61 5.54
CA PHE A 81 6.91 3.62 4.85
C PHE A 81 5.64 3.93 5.64
N SER A 82 4.93 2.91 6.10
CA SER A 82 3.70 3.08 6.89
C SER A 82 3.97 3.82 8.20
N GLU A 83 5.09 3.51 8.87
CA GLU A 83 5.49 4.13 10.14
C GLU A 83 5.93 5.57 9.92
N LYS A 84 6.77 5.83 8.91
CA LYS A 84 7.31 7.15 8.61
C LYS A 84 6.22 8.17 8.27
N PHE A 85 5.26 7.79 7.44
CA PHE A 85 4.15 8.68 7.05
C PHE A 85 2.93 8.57 7.96
N LYS A 86 2.99 7.74 9.02
CA LYS A 86 1.90 7.51 9.98
C LYS A 86 0.57 7.22 9.29
N LEU A 87 0.60 6.30 8.32
CA LEU A 87 -0.59 5.96 7.54
C LEU A 87 -1.70 5.42 8.45
N LYS A 88 -2.95 5.81 8.17
CA LYS A 88 -4.13 5.38 8.94
C LYS A 88 -4.55 3.95 8.55
N VAL A 89 -3.79 2.96 8.99
CA VAL A 89 -4.06 1.54 8.72
C VAL A 89 -4.69 0.87 9.94
N LYS A 90 -5.82 0.19 9.73
CA LYS A 90 -6.42 -0.74 10.70
C LYS A 90 -6.05 -2.16 10.31
N PHE A 91 -5.05 -2.70 11.00
CA PHE A 91 -4.61 -4.08 10.87
C PHE A 91 -5.60 -5.05 11.52
N ASN A 92 -5.42 -6.34 11.24
CA ASN A 92 -6.30 -7.42 11.73
C ASN A 92 -7.78 -7.12 11.47
N THR A 93 -8.10 -6.44 10.37
CA THR A 93 -9.45 -6.02 10.04
C THR A 93 -9.80 -6.56 8.65
N LYS A 94 -10.61 -7.62 8.64
CA LYS A 94 -11.11 -8.23 7.41
C LYS A 94 -12.43 -7.56 7.07
N ILE A 95 -12.48 -6.91 5.91
CA ILE A 95 -13.70 -6.32 5.38
C ILE A 95 -14.46 -7.34 4.53
N SER A 96 -15.78 -7.39 4.69
CA SER A 96 -16.73 -8.18 3.89
C SER A 96 -17.98 -7.36 3.53
N ASP A 97 -18.85 -7.97 2.73
CA ASP A 97 -20.21 -7.48 2.45
C ASP A 97 -20.26 -6.06 1.90
N ILE A 98 -19.38 -5.78 0.94
CA ILE A 98 -19.30 -4.47 0.29
C ILE A 98 -20.52 -4.29 -0.62
N ALA A 99 -21.29 -3.23 -0.38
CA ALA A 99 -22.44 -2.85 -1.17
C ALA A 99 -22.35 -1.39 -1.60
N TYR A 100 -22.86 -1.10 -2.81
CA TYR A 100 -23.04 0.25 -3.33
C TYR A 100 -24.51 0.65 -3.25
N ASN A 101 -24.80 1.77 -2.58
CA ASN A 101 -26.15 2.26 -2.38
C ASN A 101 -26.40 3.45 -3.32
N LYS A 102 -27.28 3.26 -4.31
CA LYS A 102 -27.63 4.28 -5.33
C LYS A 102 -28.46 5.45 -4.77
N ASN A 103 -29.32 5.18 -3.79
CA ASN A 103 -30.33 6.11 -3.28
C ASN A 103 -30.15 6.39 -1.79
N VAL A 104 -28.96 6.86 -1.38
CA VAL A 104 -28.71 7.20 0.03
C VAL A 104 -29.09 8.66 0.27
N ALA A 105 -29.90 8.93 1.29
CA ALA A 105 -30.15 10.30 1.76
C ALA A 105 -28.85 11.01 2.19
N ASN A 106 -27.82 10.24 2.58
CA ASN A 106 -26.50 10.74 2.93
C ASN A 106 -25.46 10.33 1.88
N GLU A 107 -25.04 11.29 1.05
CA GLU A 107 -24.01 11.07 0.03
C GLU A 107 -22.63 10.68 0.58
N ARG A 108 -22.40 10.79 1.90
CA ARG A 108 -21.14 10.36 2.54
C ARG A 108 -21.05 8.85 2.77
N CYS A 109 -22.15 8.11 2.67
CA CYS A 109 -22.22 6.65 2.89
C CYS A 109 -22.65 5.89 1.61
N ARG A 110 -22.06 6.21 0.46
CA ARG A 110 -22.39 5.53 -0.81
C ARG A 110 -21.98 4.05 -0.84
N PHE A 111 -20.89 3.72 -0.15
CA PHE A 111 -20.45 2.35 0.06
C PHE A 111 -20.66 1.97 1.51
N THR A 112 -21.17 0.76 1.73
CA THR A 112 -21.30 0.15 3.06
C THR A 112 -20.58 -1.19 3.05
N MET A 113 -19.97 -1.54 4.16
CA MET A 113 -19.22 -2.79 4.35
C MET A 113 -19.22 -3.16 5.83
N LYS A 114 -18.79 -4.38 6.15
CA LYS A 114 -18.68 -4.86 7.53
C LYS A 114 -17.27 -5.34 7.85
N ASP A 115 -16.87 -5.19 9.11
CA ASP A 115 -15.69 -5.89 9.63
C ASP A 115 -16.06 -7.31 10.11
N GLN A 116 -15.04 -8.09 10.49
CA GLN A 116 -15.24 -9.44 11.02
C GLN A 116 -16.02 -9.51 12.35
N MET A 117 -16.30 -8.37 12.98
CA MET A 117 -17.11 -8.25 14.20
C MET A 117 -18.53 -7.75 13.88
N GLU A 118 -18.96 -7.80 12.61
CA GLU A 118 -20.25 -7.31 12.12
C GLU A 118 -20.47 -5.79 12.30
N ARG A 119 -19.41 -5.02 12.55
CA ARG A 119 -19.52 -3.56 12.66
C ARG A 119 -19.63 -2.95 11.27
N SER A 120 -20.70 -2.18 11.06
CA SER A 120 -20.91 -1.49 9.79
C SER A 120 -19.98 -0.28 9.64
N ILE A 121 -19.37 -0.19 8.47
CA ILE A 121 -18.50 0.92 8.04
C ILE A 121 -19.11 1.48 6.76
N CYS A 122 -19.12 2.80 6.62
CA CYS A 122 -19.55 3.46 5.39
C CYS A 122 -18.48 4.43 4.89
N CYS A 123 -18.43 4.65 3.58
CA CYS A 123 -17.62 5.70 2.98
C CYS A 123 -18.24 6.21 1.68
N ARG A 124 -17.75 7.38 1.23
CA ARG A 124 -18.17 7.98 -0.04
C ARG A 124 -17.42 7.37 -1.24
N VAL A 125 -16.16 7.01 -1.03
CA VAL A 125 -15.25 6.50 -2.06
C VAL A 125 -14.57 5.26 -1.51
N LEU A 126 -14.51 4.22 -2.34
CA LEU A 126 -13.88 2.95 -2.03
C LEU A 126 -12.79 2.66 -3.08
N CYS A 127 -11.61 2.26 -2.61
CA CYS A 127 -10.54 1.71 -3.44
C CYS A 127 -10.34 0.25 -3.00
N CYS A 128 -10.58 -0.69 -3.90
CA CYS A 128 -10.39 -2.12 -3.69
C CYS A 128 -9.17 -2.62 -4.46
#